data_AF-A0A286G081-F1
#
_entry.id   AF-A0A286G081-F1
#
_cell.length_a   1.000
_cell.length_b   1.000
_cell.length_c   1.000
_cell.angle_alpha   90.00
_cell.angle_beta   90.00
_cell.angle_gamma   90.00
#
_symmetry.space_group_name_H-M   'P 1'
#
loop_
_entity.id
_entity.type
_entity.pdbx_description
1 polymer ?
#
loop_
_entity_poly.entity_id
_entity_poly.type
_entity_poly.pdbx_seq_one_letter_code
_entity_poly.pdbx_strand_id
1 'polypeptide(L)'
;MPKFFELYGWRFFAVMFDLLNEPFHIHVTDKGKKECKYWVTPEGAFQLAFNRGFSRHELRKIEKAITMHASQVIDQYQIYCYENGIQPDYKTLTR
;
A
#
# COMPACT_ATOMS: atom_id res chain seq x y z
N MET A 1 -12.03 8.35 -1.42
CA MET A 1 -10.60 8.02 -1.23
C MET A 1 -10.36 7.78 0.24
N PRO A 2 -10.29 6.53 0.72
CA PRO A 2 -9.77 6.27 2.05
C PRO A 2 -8.27 6.61 2.03
N LYS A 3 -7.90 7.73 2.65
CA LYS A 3 -6.52 7.96 3.07
C LYS A 3 -6.31 7.11 4.32
N PHE A 4 -5.32 6.25 4.31
CA PHE A 4 -5.02 5.47 5.50
C PHE A 4 -4.45 6.38 6.58
N PHE A 5 -3.43 7.17 6.24
CA PHE A 5 -2.81 8.11 7.17
C PHE A 5 -1.82 9.06 6.45
N GLU A 6 -1.47 10.16 7.12
CA GLU A 6 -0.37 11.06 6.72
C GLU A 6 0.71 11.00 7.80
N LEU A 7 1.92 10.58 7.43
CA LEU A 7 3.04 10.37 8.36
C LEU A 7 4.30 11.01 7.78
N TYR A 8 5.02 11.78 8.60
CA TYR A 8 6.24 12.51 8.19
C TYR A 8 6.06 13.44 6.98
N GLY A 9 4.83 13.89 6.70
CA GLY A 9 4.50 14.69 5.52
C GLY A 9 4.23 13.87 4.25
N TRP A 10 4.28 12.54 4.34
CA TRP A 10 3.91 11.62 3.27
C TRP A 10 2.48 11.11 3.44
N ARG A 11 1.79 10.97 2.32
CA ARG A 11 0.41 10.52 2.25
C ARG A 11 0.37 9.07 1.81
N PHE A 12 -0.23 8.23 2.64
CA PHE A 12 -0.42 6.82 2.38
C PHE A 12 -1.88 6.58 2.01
N PHE A 13 -2.11 6.04 0.82
CA PHE A 13 -3.45 5.77 0.32
C PHE A 13 -3.43 4.54 -0.58
N ALA A 14 -4.53 3.79 -0.60
CA ALA A 14 -4.79 2.83 -1.66
C ALA A 14 -5.89 3.39 -2.56
N VAL A 15 -5.72 3.17 -3.85
CA VAL A 15 -6.78 3.41 -4.82
C VAL A 15 -7.56 2.11 -4.93
N MET A 16 -8.69 2.03 -4.23
CA MET A 16 -9.50 0.80 -4.22
C MET A 16 -10.09 0.44 -5.58
N PHE A 17 -10.14 1.40 -6.51
CA PHE A 17 -10.56 1.16 -7.88
C PHE A 17 -9.49 0.44 -8.72
N ASP A 18 -8.20 0.58 -8.40
CA ASP A 18 -7.13 -0.19 -9.05
C ASP A 18 -7.14 -1.66 -8.60
N LEU A 19 -7.77 -1.98 -7.46
CA LEU A 19 -7.84 -3.35 -6.90
C LEU A 19 -8.74 -4.31 -7.69
N LEU A 20 -9.45 -3.82 -8.70
CA LEU A 20 -10.19 -4.64 -9.66
C LEU A 20 -9.31 -5.15 -10.81
N ASN A 21 -8.23 -4.45 -11.13
CA ASN A 21 -7.37 -4.74 -12.28
C ASN A 21 -5.90 -5.01 -11.89
N GLU A 22 -5.48 -4.57 -10.72
CA GLU A 22 -4.13 -4.71 -10.19
C GLU A 22 -4.17 -5.30 -8.77
N PRO A 23 -3.13 -6.06 -8.36
CA PRO A 23 -3.06 -6.63 -7.03
C PRO A 23 -3.03 -5.57 -5.92
N PHE A 24 -3.27 -6.01 -4.68
CA PHE A 24 -3.25 -5.12 -3.52
C PHE A 24 -1.93 -4.34 -3.34
N HIS A 25 -2.02 -2.99 -3.37
CA HIS A 25 -0.86 -2.11 -3.23
C HIS A 25 -1.18 -0.76 -2.57
N ILE A 26 -0.15 -0.17 -1.94
CA ILE A 26 -0.19 1.12 -1.25
C ILE A 26 0.61 2.14 -2.06
N HIS A 27 0.00 3.28 -2.33
CA HIS A 27 0.66 4.46 -2.89
C HIS A 27 1.12 5.37 -1.76
N VAL A 28 2.34 5.88 -1.91
CA VAL A 28 2.93 6.81 -0.96
C VAL A 28 3.46 8.01 -1.74
N THR A 29 2.90 9.18 -1.48
CA THR A 29 3.30 10.43 -2.12
C THR A 29 3.72 11.47 -1.10
N ASP A 30 4.68 12.31 -1.49
CA ASP A 30 5.03 13.52 -0.76
C ASP A 30 4.17 14.71 -1.24
N LYS A 31 4.17 15.82 -0.52
CA LYS A 31 3.65 17.13 -0.96
C LYS A 31 4.37 17.67 -2.21
N GLY A 32 5.52 17.10 -2.57
CA GLY A 32 6.27 17.41 -3.79
C GLY A 32 5.94 16.52 -5.00
N LYS A 33 6.97 16.15 -5.77
CA LYS A 33 6.86 15.27 -6.95
C LYS A 33 7.34 13.83 -6.69
N LYS A 34 7.49 13.46 -5.41
CA LYS A 34 7.95 12.11 -5.02
C LYS A 34 6.77 11.17 -4.86
N GLU A 35 6.91 9.98 -5.42
CA GLU A 35 5.90 8.92 -5.37
C GLU A 35 6.59 7.57 -5.29
N CYS A 36 6.06 6.67 -4.48
CA CYS A 36 6.43 5.26 -4.51
C CYS A 36 5.19 4.39 -4.30
N LYS A 37 5.30 3.14 -4.75
CA LYS A 37 4.24 2.14 -4.68
C LYS A 37 4.80 0.87 -4.08
N TYR A 38 4.02 0.25 -3.20
CA TYR A 38 4.37 -0.98 -2.52
C TYR A 38 3.28 -2.01 -2.71
N TRP A 39 3.63 -3.17 -3.27
CA TRP A 39 2.76 -4.35 -3.22
C TRP A 39 2.66 -4.84 -1.78
N VAL A 40 1.47 -5.22 -1.35
CA VAL A 40 1.24 -5.78 -0.01
C VAL A 40 0.53 -7.11 -0.15
N THR A 41 0.98 -8.07 0.63
CA THR A 41 0.47 -9.45 0.67
C THR A 41 -0.46 -9.63 1.85
N PRO A 42 -1.33 -10.66 1.86
CA PRO A 42 -2.23 -10.90 2.98
C PRO A 42 -1.47 -11.27 4.26
N GLU A 43 -0.23 -11.77 4.14
CA GLU A 43 0.65 -12.06 5.29
C GLU A 43 1.31 -10.79 5.87
N GLY A 44 1.03 -9.61 5.32
CA GLY A 44 1.63 -8.35 5.75
C GLY A 44 3.06 -8.13 5.23
N ALA A 45 3.57 -9.00 4.35
CA ALA A 45 4.80 -8.73 3.61
C ALA A 45 4.55 -7.69 2.51
N PHE A 46 5.58 -6.91 2.19
CA PHE A 46 5.50 -5.86 1.17
C PHE A 46 6.74 -5.86 0.28
N GLN A 47 6.58 -5.39 -0.96
CA GLN A 47 7.67 -5.21 -1.90
C GLN A 47 7.53 -3.89 -2.64
N LEU A 48 8.65 -3.16 -2.75
CA LEU A 48 8.71 -1.93 -3.53
C LEU A 48 8.44 -2.23 -5.01
N ALA A 49 7.33 -1.73 -5.53
CA ALA A 49 6.94 -1.84 -6.92
C ALA A 49 7.59 -0.76 -7.78
N PHE A 50 7.58 0.46 -7.24
CA PHE A 50 7.96 1.66 -7.94
C PHE A 50 8.46 2.69 -6.95
N ASN A 51 9.53 3.40 -7.32
CA ASN A 51 10.02 4.53 -6.56
C ASN A 51 10.48 5.63 -7.50
N ARG A 52 9.96 6.83 -7.27
CA ARG A 52 10.34 8.05 -7.95
C ARG A 52 10.74 9.10 -6.90
N GLY A 53 12.05 9.24 -6.71
CA GLY A 53 12.64 10.35 -5.95
C GLY A 53 12.73 10.13 -4.44
N PHE A 54 12.29 9.00 -3.89
CA PHE A 54 12.58 8.66 -2.49
C PHE A 54 13.97 8.03 -2.37
N SER A 55 14.73 8.49 -1.38
CA SER A 55 16.00 7.90 -0.98
C SER A 55 15.79 6.60 -0.20
N ARG A 56 16.82 5.75 -0.14
CA ARG A 56 16.79 4.49 0.61
C ARG A 56 16.44 4.66 2.09
N HIS A 57 16.83 5.80 2.69
CA HIS A 57 16.51 6.12 4.08
C HIS A 57 15.03 6.49 4.24
N GLU A 58 14.45 7.22 3.29
CA GLU A 58 13.02 7.53 3.29
C GLU A 58 12.20 6.27 3.08
N LEU A 59 12.58 5.42 2.10
CA LEU A 59 11.94 4.13 1.87
C LEU A 59 11.89 3.27 3.13
N ARG A 60 12.99 3.15 3.89
CA ARG A 60 12.99 2.41 5.17
C ARG A 60 11.99 2.94 6.20
N LYS A 61 11.77 4.27 6.24
CA LYS A 61 10.76 4.87 7.12
C LYS A 61 9.35 4.57 6.63
N ILE A 62 9.14 4.64 5.32
CA ILE A 62 7.88 4.28 4.66
C ILE A 62 7.54 2.82 4.94
N GLU A 63 8.49 1.91 4.78
CA GLU A 63 8.34 0.47 5.06
C GLU A 63 7.98 0.20 6.52
N LYS A 64 8.60 0.90 7.48
CA LYS A 64 8.19 0.83 8.89
C LYS A 64 6.75 1.29 9.11
N ALA A 65 6.35 2.40 8.48
CA ALA A 65 4.99 2.91 8.59
C ALA A 65 3.98 1.93 7.97
N ILE A 66 4.29 1.37 6.79
CA ILE A 66 3.47 0.34 6.16
C ILE A 66 3.35 -0.87 7.08
N THR A 67 4.45 -1.40 7.61
CA THR A 67 4.42 -2.56 8.52
C THR A 67 3.51 -2.33 9.72
N MET A 68 3.55 -1.12 10.31
CA MET A 68 2.76 -0.77 11.50
C MET A 68 1.26 -0.70 11.24
N HIS A 69 0.85 -0.35 10.02
CA HIS A 69 -0.55 -0.18 9.64
C HIS A 69 -1.07 -1.24 8.66
N ALA A 70 -0.21 -2.14 8.18
CA ALA A 70 -0.55 -3.12 7.14
C ALA A 70 -1.73 -4.00 7.54
N SER A 71 -1.79 -4.46 8.78
CA SER A 71 -2.91 -5.27 9.29
C SER A 71 -4.25 -4.56 9.13
N GLN A 72 -4.36 -3.32 9.60
CA GLN A 72 -5.59 -2.52 9.52
C GLN A 72 -6.05 -2.33 8.07
N VAL A 73 -5.07 -2.11 7.18
CA VAL A 73 -5.33 -1.89 5.76
C VAL A 73 -5.79 -3.18 5.07
N ILE A 74 -5.15 -4.31 5.37
CA ILE A 74 -5.51 -5.63 4.84
C ILE A 74 -6.91 -6.01 5.32
N ASP A 75 -7.21 -5.83 6.61
CA ASP A 75 -8.53 -6.11 7.16
C ASP A 75 -9.62 -5.30 6.45
N GLN A 76 -9.42 -4.01 6.25
CA GLN A 76 -10.36 -3.16 5.51
C GLN A 76 -10.55 -3.62 4.06
N TYR A 77 -9.48 -4.03 3.39
CA TYR A 77 -9.56 -4.55 2.03
C TYR A 77 -10.33 -5.88 1.98
N GLN A 78 -10.04 -6.81 2.89
CA GLN A 78 -10.73 -8.09 2.97
C GLN A 78 -12.22 -7.92 3.27
N ILE A 79 -12.58 -7.04 4.21
CA ILE A 79 -13.98 -6.71 4.52
C ILE A 79 -14.68 -6.16 3.28
N TYR A 80 -14.05 -5.20 2.59
CA TYR A 80 -14.62 -4.63 1.36
C TYR A 80 -14.84 -5.68 0.28
N CYS A 81 -13.84 -6.54 0.04
CA CYS A 81 -13.94 -7.65 -0.91
C CYS A 81 -15.08 -8.60 -0.54
N TYR A 82 -15.20 -8.97 0.73
CA TYR A 82 -16.27 -9.81 1.24
C TYR A 82 -17.66 -9.18 1.05
N GLU A 83 -17.82 -7.90 1.43
CA GLU A 83 -19.09 -7.16 1.30
C GLU A 83 -19.54 -6.99 -0.15
N ASN A 84 -18.59 -6.86 -1.08
CA ASN A 84 -18.87 -6.67 -2.51
C ASN A 84 -18.84 -7.98 -3.31
N GLY A 85 -18.58 -9.13 -2.67
CA GLY A 85 -18.44 -10.42 -3.35
C GLY A 85 -17.26 -10.50 -4.33
N ILE A 86 -16.23 -9.67 -4.13
CA ILE A 86 -15.02 -9.61 -4.96
C ILE A 86 -13.97 -10.55 -4.36
N GLN A 87 -13.29 -11.33 -5.18
CA GLN A 87 -12.13 -12.10 -4.71
C GLN A 87 -10.95 -11.15 -4.51
N PRO A 88 -10.33 -11.13 -3.32
CA PRO A 88 -9.17 -10.27 -3.08
C PRO A 88 -7.98 -10.78 -3.90
N ASP A 89 -7.35 -9.88 -4.65
CA ASP A 89 -6.18 -10.17 -5.48
C ASP A 89 -4.91 -9.67 -4.78
N TYR A 90 -3.99 -10.59 -4.53
CA TYR A 90 -2.73 -10.32 -3.88
C TYR A 90 -1.58 -10.78 -4.75
N LYS A 91 -0.53 -9.96 -4.82
CA LYS A 91 0.66 -10.31 -5.58
C LYS A 91 1.45 -11.39 -4.84
N THR A 92 1.70 -12.52 -5.49
CA THR A 92 2.68 -13.49 -5.01
C THR A 92 4.08 -12.89 -5.09
N LEU A 93 4.64 -12.50 -3.93
CA LEU A 93 6.03 -12.06 -3.86
C LEU A 93 6.92 -13.30 -3.93
N THR A 94 7.50 -13.58 -5.11
CA THR A 94 8.54 -14.59 -5.23
C THR A 94 9.77 -14.12 -4.45
N ARG A 95 10.17 -14.96 -3.49
CA ARG A 95 11.30 -14.74 -2.59
C ARG A 95 12.64 -14.80 -3.32
#